data_AF-A0A1A3BZ01-F1
#
_entry.id   AF-A0A1A3BZ01-F1
#
_cell.length_a   1.000
_cell.length_b   1.000
_cell.length_c   1.000
_cell.angle_alpha   90.00
_cell.angle_beta   90.00
_cell.angle_gamma   90.00
#
_symmetry.space_group_name_H-M   'P 1'
#
loop_
_entity.id
_entity.type
_entity.pdbx_description
1 polymer ?
#
loop_
_entity_poly.entity_id
_entity_poly.type
_entity_poly.pdbx_seq_one_letter_code
_entity_poly.pdbx_strand_id
1 'polypeptide(L)'
;MSDDDTPEPIARGELARARAAELRQRQSELARGVPATPESVARAQRRASEALERARRAHHGAAERHDDAKRAHLRAAAAHEQAAIRADDRDVEPHQDAAERHREAARHHEQAALDEEALEAEDTRG
;
A
#
# COMPACT_ATOMS: atom_id res chain seq x y z
N MET A 1 -3.16 -8.45 20.22
CA MET A 1 -3.26 -8.55 18.75
C MET A 1 -4.55 -7.85 18.40
N SER A 2 -4.48 -6.60 17.92
CA SER A 2 -5.68 -5.81 17.63
C SER A 2 -6.12 -6.09 16.21
N ASP A 3 -7.30 -6.68 16.10
CA ASP A 3 -8.02 -6.84 14.85
C ASP A 3 -8.42 -5.47 14.30
N ASP A 4 -7.90 -5.18 13.11
CA ASP A 4 -8.55 -4.46 12.03
C ASP A 4 -9.44 -3.26 12.43
N ASP A 5 -8.81 -2.16 12.83
CA ASP A 5 -9.45 -0.85 13.02
C ASP A 5 -9.75 -0.17 11.65
N THR A 6 -10.05 -0.98 10.64
CA THR A 6 -10.45 -0.51 9.32
C THR A 6 -11.94 -0.15 9.41
N PRO A 7 -12.33 1.13 9.38
CA PRO A 7 -13.73 1.50 9.44
C PRO A 7 -14.50 0.82 8.30
N GLU A 8 -15.65 0.23 8.64
CA GLU A 8 -16.53 -0.43 7.69
C GLU A 8 -16.72 0.44 6.43
N PRO A 9 -16.84 -0.17 5.23
CA PRO A 9 -16.92 0.58 3.97
C PRO A 9 -17.95 1.73 3.97
N ILE A 10 -19.07 1.53 4.66
CA ILE A 10 -20.12 2.54 4.85
C ILE A 10 -19.61 3.72 5.70
N ALA A 11 -18.98 3.45 6.84
CA ALA A 11 -18.40 4.45 7.72
C ALA A 11 -17.30 5.27 7.01
N ARG A 12 -16.48 4.62 6.18
CA ARG A 12 -15.46 5.29 5.36
C ARG A 12 -16.08 6.24 4.32
N GLY A 13 -17.13 5.79 3.65
CA GLY A 13 -17.87 6.63 2.69
C GLY A 13 -18.52 7.83 3.35
N GLU A 14 -19.07 7.67 4.56
CA GLU A 14 -19.63 8.78 5.35
C GLU A 14 -18.57 9.78 5.79
N LEU A 15 -17.42 9.30 6.28
CA LEU A 15 -16.29 10.14 6.66
C LEU A 15 -15.79 10.97 5.46
N ALA A 16 -15.68 10.35 4.29
CA ALA A 16 -15.26 11.01 3.05
C ALA A 16 -16.26 12.09 2.61
N ARG A 17 -17.57 11.80 2.70
CA ARG A 17 -18.63 12.77 2.40
C ARG A 17 -18.59 13.98 3.35
N ALA A 18 -18.47 13.73 4.66
CA ALA A 18 -18.36 14.77 5.66
C ALA A 18 -17.14 15.66 5.40
N ARG A 19 -15.99 15.05 5.07
CA ARG A 19 -14.77 15.78 4.75
C ARG A 19 -14.93 16.65 3.50
N ALA A 20 -15.53 16.11 2.44
CA ALA A 20 -15.77 16.87 1.22
C ALA A 20 -16.68 18.08 1.46
N ALA A 21 -17.70 17.93 2.32
CA ALA A 21 -18.57 19.04 2.72
C ALA A 21 -17.80 20.13 3.49
N GLU A 22 -16.98 19.75 4.47
CA GLU A 22 -16.13 20.68 5.22
C GLU A 22 -15.18 21.45 4.29
N LEU A 23 -14.53 20.77 3.35
CA LEU A 23 -13.62 21.40 2.39
C LEU A 23 -14.33 22.39 1.46
N ARG A 24 -15.53 22.04 0.95
CA ARG A 24 -16.34 22.96 0.13
C ARG A 24 -16.75 24.20 0.91
N GLN A 25 -17.18 24.03 2.17
CA GLN A 25 -17.49 25.17 3.04
C GLN A 25 -16.27 26.07 3.20
N ARG A 26 -15.09 25.49 3.47
CA ARG A 26 -13.87 26.29 3.66
C ARG A 26 -13.44 27.02 2.39
N GLN A 27 -13.57 26.40 1.23
CA GLN A 27 -13.30 27.07 -0.05
C GLN A 27 -14.25 28.27 -0.27
N SER A 28 -15.52 28.13 0.08
CA SER A 28 -16.50 29.23 0.01
C SER A 28 -16.19 30.37 0.99
N GLU A 29 -15.76 30.06 2.21
CA GLU A 29 -15.30 31.06 3.19
C GLU A 29 -14.09 31.83 2.68
N LEU A 30 -13.07 31.12 2.17
CA LEU A 30 -11.86 31.73 1.60
C LEU A 30 -12.19 32.60 0.37
N ALA A 31 -13.06 32.14 -0.52
CA ALA A 31 -13.51 32.90 -1.69
C ALA A 31 -14.25 34.19 -1.30
N ARG A 32 -14.92 34.20 -0.15
CA ARG A 32 -15.57 35.40 0.43
C ARG A 32 -14.61 36.27 1.24
N GLY A 33 -13.31 35.96 1.26
CA GLY A 33 -12.30 36.70 1.99
C GLY A 33 -12.32 36.47 3.51
N VAL A 34 -13.02 35.44 3.99
CA VAL A 34 -12.98 35.07 5.41
C VAL A 34 -11.58 34.51 5.70
N PRO A 35 -10.79 35.15 6.58
CA PRO A 35 -9.41 34.74 6.82
C PRO A 35 -9.32 33.38 7.51
N ALA A 36 -8.12 32.80 7.53
CA ALA A 36 -7.82 31.67 8.39
C ALA A 36 -7.88 32.09 9.86
N THR A 37 -8.62 31.32 10.66
CA THR A 37 -8.59 31.44 12.12
C THR A 37 -7.51 30.52 12.69
N PRO A 38 -6.92 30.82 13.85
CA PRO A 38 -5.99 29.92 14.53
C PRO A 38 -6.55 28.51 14.71
N GLU A 39 -7.85 28.39 15.00
CA GLU A 39 -8.53 27.10 15.12
C GLU A 39 -8.56 26.33 13.80
N SER A 40 -8.87 27.00 12.69
CA SER A 40 -8.88 26.37 11.36
C SER A 40 -7.49 25.91 10.92
N VAL A 41 -6.45 26.66 11.27
CA VAL A 41 -5.04 26.29 11.03
C VAL A 41 -4.65 25.09 11.88
N ALA A 42 -4.95 25.11 13.18
CA ALA A 42 -4.64 23.99 14.08
C ALA A 42 -5.37 22.71 13.65
N ARG A 43 -6.63 22.82 13.19
CA ARG A 43 -7.38 21.69 12.64
C ARG A 43 -6.74 21.17 11.36
N ALA A 44 -6.34 22.05 10.44
CA ALA A 44 -5.66 21.65 9.20
C ALA A 44 -4.33 20.94 9.48
N GLN A 45 -3.52 21.46 10.42
CA GLN A 45 -2.27 20.84 10.84
C GLN A 45 -2.48 19.43 11.41
N ARG A 46 -3.41 19.26 12.35
CA ARG A 46 -3.72 17.92 12.90
C ARG A 46 -4.13 16.94 11.80
N ARG A 47 -4.98 17.38 10.87
CA ARG A 47 -5.43 16.55 9.74
C ARG A 47 -4.30 16.17 8.79
N ALA A 48 -3.36 17.09 8.55
CA ALA A 48 -2.17 16.81 7.74
C ALA A 48 -1.29 15.75 8.42
N SER A 49 -1.03 15.90 9.72
CA SER A 49 -0.26 14.92 10.50
C SER A 49 -0.94 13.54 10.53
N GLU A 50 -2.25 13.49 10.78
CA GLU A 50 -3.03 12.24 10.73
C GLU A 50 -3.02 11.59 9.33
N ALA A 51 -3.04 12.39 8.27
CA ALA A 51 -2.98 11.89 6.89
C ALA A 51 -1.61 11.31 6.57
N LEU A 52 -0.53 11.99 6.97
CA LEU A 52 0.84 11.53 6.81
C LEU A 52 1.08 10.22 7.56
N GLU A 53 0.59 10.10 8.79
CA GLU A 53 0.69 8.86 9.55
C GLU A 53 -0.05 7.70 8.88
N ARG A 54 -1.25 7.95 8.32
CA ARG A 54 -1.97 6.92 7.55
C ARG A 54 -1.24 6.52 6.28
N ALA A 55 -0.63 7.47 5.56
CA ALA A 55 0.14 7.19 4.36
C ALA A 55 1.34 6.30 4.67
N ARG A 56 2.15 6.65 5.69
CA ARG A 56 3.26 5.82 6.17
C ARG A 56 2.84 4.38 6.50
N ARG A 57 1.76 4.22 7.29
CA ARG A 57 1.23 2.88 7.62
C ARG A 57 0.76 2.11 6.38
N ALA A 58 0.20 2.80 5.39
CA ALA A 58 -0.25 2.18 4.15
C ALA A 58 0.94 1.69 3.30
N HIS A 59 1.98 2.50 3.15
CA HIS A 59 3.23 2.15 2.48
C HIS A 59 3.91 0.97 3.18
N HIS A 60 4.07 1.03 4.50
CA HIS A 60 4.61 -0.07 5.30
C HIS A 60 3.87 -1.39 5.07
N GLY A 61 2.54 -1.36 5.22
CA GLY A 61 1.72 -2.55 5.01
C GLY A 61 1.68 -3.02 3.56
N ALA A 62 1.94 -2.15 2.58
CA ALA A 62 2.08 -2.54 1.17
C ALA A 62 3.41 -3.24 0.92
N ALA A 63 4.51 -2.73 1.47
CA ALA A 63 5.82 -3.38 1.44
C ALA A 63 5.76 -4.79 2.04
N GLU A 64 5.14 -4.96 3.22
CA GLU A 64 4.97 -6.27 3.85
C GLU A 64 4.21 -7.27 2.95
N ARG A 65 3.11 -6.82 2.32
CA ARG A 65 2.33 -7.66 1.39
C ARG A 65 3.14 -8.06 0.15
N HIS A 66 3.97 -7.15 -0.36
CA HIS A 66 4.87 -7.47 -1.47
C HIS A 66 5.94 -8.48 -1.05
N ASP A 67 6.48 -8.36 0.16
CA ASP A 67 7.41 -9.32 0.72
C ASP A 67 6.79 -10.73 0.90
N ASP A 68 5.54 -10.79 1.36
CA ASP A 68 4.79 -12.04 1.45
C ASP A 68 4.55 -12.67 0.08
N ALA A 69 4.17 -11.85 -0.91
CA ALA A 69 3.97 -12.29 -2.30
C ALA A 69 5.28 -12.80 -2.92
N LYS A 70 6.41 -12.10 -2.71
CA LYS A 70 7.75 -12.53 -3.09
C LYS A 70 8.06 -13.91 -2.53
N ARG A 71 7.85 -14.11 -1.22
CA ARG A 71 8.08 -15.42 -0.58
C ARG A 71 7.19 -16.51 -1.16
N ALA A 72 5.93 -16.22 -1.46
CA ALA A 72 5.01 -17.17 -2.07
C ALA A 72 5.48 -17.59 -3.47
N HIS A 73 5.91 -16.64 -4.29
CA HIS A 73 6.46 -16.93 -5.61
C HIS A 73 7.76 -17.73 -5.55
N LEU A 74 8.68 -17.42 -4.64
CA LEU A 74 9.90 -18.20 -4.46
C LEU A 74 9.61 -19.65 -4.03
N ARG A 75 8.62 -19.86 -3.15
CA ARG A 75 8.16 -21.22 -2.79
C ARG A 75 7.57 -21.96 -4.00
N ALA A 76 6.79 -21.27 -4.83
CA ALA A 76 6.22 -21.86 -6.05
C ALA A 76 7.31 -22.21 -7.07
N ALA A 77 8.30 -21.33 -7.27
CA ALA A 77 9.45 -21.62 -8.12
C ALA A 77 10.20 -22.87 -7.65
N ALA A 78 10.51 -22.96 -6.36
CA ALA A 78 11.19 -24.12 -5.79
C ALA A 78 10.36 -25.42 -5.95
N ALA A 79 9.03 -25.35 -5.85
CA ALA A 79 8.16 -26.50 -6.07
C ALA A 79 8.22 -26.99 -7.54
N HIS A 80 8.22 -26.06 -8.49
CA HIS A 80 8.36 -26.38 -9.91
C HIS A 80 9.75 -26.93 -10.24
N GLU A 81 10.82 -26.38 -9.67
CA GLU A 81 12.18 -26.92 -9.82
C GLU A 81 12.28 -28.36 -9.27
N GLN A 82 11.68 -28.63 -8.10
CA GLN A 82 11.62 -29.99 -7.56
C GLN A 82 10.82 -30.95 -8.45
N ALA A 83 9.74 -30.48 -9.07
CA ALA A 83 8.95 -31.26 -10.01
C ALA A 83 9.77 -31.59 -11.27
N ALA A 84 10.50 -30.61 -11.83
CA ALA A 84 11.39 -30.81 -12.97
C ALA A 84 12.47 -31.87 -12.71
N ILE A 85 13.04 -31.92 -11.49
CA ILE A 85 14.04 -32.94 -11.11
C ILE A 85 13.45 -34.36 -11.13
N ARG A 86 12.15 -34.50 -10.83
CA ARG A 86 11.46 -35.80 -10.73
C ARG A 86 10.69 -36.18 -12.00
N ALA A 87 10.59 -35.25 -12.94
CA ALA A 87 9.81 -35.40 -14.16
C ALA A 87 10.56 -36.27 -15.19
N ASP A 88 9.79 -36.93 -16.05
CA ASP A 88 10.31 -37.48 -17.31
C ASP A 88 10.64 -36.33 -18.28
N ASP A 89 11.52 -36.56 -19.26
CA ASP A 89 12.08 -35.54 -20.17
C ASP A 89 11.05 -34.58 -20.79
N ARG A 90 9.81 -35.02 -21.02
CA ARG A 90 8.75 -34.21 -21.65
C ARG A 90 8.11 -33.16 -20.72
N ASP A 91 8.24 -33.33 -19.41
CA ASP A 91 7.59 -32.48 -18.40
C ASP A 91 8.60 -31.55 -17.67
N VAL A 92 9.90 -31.66 -17.99
CA VAL A 92 10.97 -30.84 -17.41
C VAL A 92 10.84 -29.38 -17.85
N GLU A 93 10.73 -29.13 -19.15
CA GLU A 93 10.73 -27.77 -19.73
C GLU A 93 9.55 -26.90 -19.23
N PRO A 94 8.29 -27.38 -19.21
CA PRO A 94 7.18 -26.61 -18.65
C PRO A 94 7.35 -26.25 -17.17
N HIS A 95 7.99 -27.12 -16.38
CA HIS A 95 8.28 -26.84 -14.98
C HIS A 95 9.40 -25.82 -14.82
N GLN A 96 10.43 -25.86 -15.65
CA GLN A 96 11.50 -24.85 -15.63
C GLN A 96 10.97 -23.46 -16.03
N ASP A 97 10.15 -23.38 -17.07
CA ASP A 97 9.48 -22.15 -17.49
C ASP A 97 8.58 -21.58 -16.37
N ALA A 98 7.80 -22.43 -15.72
CA ALA A 98 6.96 -22.02 -14.60
C ALA A 98 7.78 -21.50 -13.42
N ALA A 99 8.89 -22.16 -13.09
CA ALA A 99 9.80 -21.69 -12.05
C ALA A 99 10.41 -20.33 -12.40
N GLU A 100 10.80 -20.11 -13.66
CA GLU A 100 11.33 -18.82 -14.11
C GLU A 100 10.31 -17.69 -13.98
N ARG A 101 9.08 -17.89 -14.44
CA ARG A 101 7.99 -16.90 -14.30
C ARG A 101 7.74 -16.53 -12.83
N HIS A 102 7.81 -17.51 -11.93
CA HIS A 102 7.69 -17.24 -10.51
C HIS A 102 8.89 -16.45 -9.95
N ARG A 103 10.12 -16.73 -10.38
CA ARG A 103 11.29 -15.93 -9.98
C ARG A 103 11.18 -14.49 -10.51
N GLU A 104 10.70 -14.29 -11.73
CA GLU A 104 10.44 -12.96 -12.29
C GLU A 104 9.38 -12.21 -11.48
N ALA A 105 8.25 -12.84 -11.18
CA ALA A 105 7.22 -12.26 -10.31
C ALA A 105 7.75 -11.92 -8.91
N ALA A 106 8.62 -12.76 -8.33
CA ALA A 106 9.27 -12.47 -7.07
C ALA A 106 10.15 -11.21 -7.13
N ARG A 107 10.91 -11.00 -8.21
CA ARG A 107 11.70 -9.78 -8.41
C ARG A 107 10.83 -8.54 -8.57
N HIS A 108 9.69 -8.66 -9.27
CA HIS A 108 8.74 -7.56 -9.38
C HIS A 108 8.18 -7.15 -8.01
N HIS A 109 7.84 -8.14 -7.17
CA HIS A 109 7.41 -7.85 -5.81
C HIS A 109 8.52 -7.30 -4.91
N GLU A 110 9.75 -7.76 -5.08
CA GLU A 110 10.91 -7.17 -4.39
C GLU A 110 11.08 -5.69 -4.73
N GLN A 111 11.05 -5.35 -6.02
CA GLN A 111 11.13 -3.95 -6.45
C GLN A 111 9.97 -3.12 -5.90
N ALA A 112 8.74 -3.64 -5.97
CA ALA A 112 7.57 -2.94 -5.44
C ALA A 112 7.65 -2.71 -3.93
N ALA A 113 8.20 -3.66 -3.15
CA ALA A 113 8.44 -3.46 -1.73
C ALA A 113 9.44 -2.32 -1.46
N LEU A 114 10.53 -2.27 -2.22
CA LEU A 114 11.53 -1.20 -2.11
C LEU A 114 10.95 0.17 -2.49
N ASP A 115 10.08 0.21 -3.50
CA ASP A 115 9.40 1.45 -3.91
C ASP A 115 8.46 1.95 -2.80
N GLU A 116 7.70 1.06 -2.14
CA GLU A 116 6.85 1.41 -1.00
C GLU A 116 7.67 1.88 0.22
N GLU A 117 8.79 1.25 0.53
CA GLU A 117 9.72 1.69 1.57
C GLU A 117 10.31 3.07 1.27
N ALA A 118 10.61 3.36 0.01
CA ALA A 118 11.11 4.67 -0.42
C ALA A 118 10.04 5.76 -0.22
N LEU A 119 8.78 5.49 -0.57
CA LEU A 119 7.65 6.39 -0.34
C LEU A 119 7.41 6.63 1.16
N GLU A 120 7.47 5.59 1.99
CA GLU A 120 7.40 5.74 3.46
C GLU A 120 8.53 6.62 4.00
N ALA A 121 9.74 6.47 3.47
CA ALA A 121 10.89 7.27 3.86
C ALA A 121 10.77 8.74 3.40
N GLU A 122 10.18 9.00 2.24
CA GLU A 122 9.85 10.35 1.77
C GLU A 122 8.82 11.02 2.68
N ASP A 123 7.75 10.30 3.01
CA ASP A 123 6.73 10.74 3.97
C ASP A 123 7.31 10.99 5.36
N THR A 124 8.42 10.32 5.72
CA THR A 124 9.11 10.53 7.00
C THR A 124 9.92 11.82 7.06
N ARG A 125 10.36 12.35 5.90
CA ARG A 125 11.18 13.56 5.80
C ARG A 125 10.37 14.86 5.66
N GLY A 126 9.11 14.78 5.23
CA GLY A 126 8.17 15.91 5.10
C GLY A 126 7.52 16.31 6.42
#